data_AF-A0A7Y5GLG3-F1
#
_entry.id   AF-A0A7Y5GLG3-F1
#
_cell.length_a   1.000
_cell.length_b   1.000
_cell.length_c   1.000
_cell.angle_alpha   90.00
_cell.angle_beta   90.00
_cell.angle_gamma   90.00
#
_symmetry.space_group_name_H-M   'P 1'
#
loop_
_entity.id
_entity.type
_entity.pdbx_description
1 polymer ?
#
loop_
_entity_poly.entity_id
_entity_poly.type
_entity_poly.pdbx_seq_one_letter_code
_entity_poly.pdbx_strand_id
1 'polypeptide(L)'
;MNAIAHRDYTSNGSVQVMVFRNRVEIWNPGKLPNQLSLDDLKRTHESFPANPVIAEAMFYAGYIERLGTGIPDMIQHCLDSGLPEPEFIQEAAFRTILWRKTNATEQPIEQPTEQLAGEVAGEVTREVERVLLIMNREMKRAEMQVLLQLKHDDFFRTNYLLPALHAGYLKMTEPDSPTSPNQRYRLTTKGMALKKDLENKIRTTILTPHDTPYDAPHDTPYVTPYELDQQLILVLSGEMNRPDLQKKLGIKDTKHFRNSYLKPALKKGWIEMTIPDKPKSKNQKYRLTEKGKLLKKKLKEKK
;
A
#
# COMPACT_ATOMS: atom_id res chain seq x y z
N MET A 1 17.42 17.33 14.21
CA MET A 1 16.97 17.96 15.48
C MET A 1 15.59 17.48 15.90
N ASN A 2 14.54 17.66 15.08
CA ASN A 2 13.17 17.23 15.43
C ASN A 2 13.07 15.78 15.91
N ALA A 3 13.75 14.84 15.24
CA ALA A 3 13.75 13.44 15.67
C ALA A 3 14.28 13.26 17.11
N ILE A 4 15.28 14.03 17.53
CA ILE A 4 15.88 13.91 18.86
C ILE A 4 14.98 14.55 19.92
N ALA A 5 14.41 15.73 19.64
CA ALA A 5 13.54 16.45 20.56
C ALA A 5 12.21 15.71 20.82
N HIS A 6 11.70 14.98 19.82
CA HIS A 6 10.42 14.28 19.89
C HIS A 6 10.53 12.76 20.03
N ARG A 7 11.74 12.21 20.22
CA ARG A 7 11.94 10.76 20.43
C ARG A 7 11.27 10.30 21.72
N ASP A 8 10.61 9.15 21.68
CA ASP A 8 10.23 8.44 22.90
C ASP A 8 11.47 7.79 23.54
N TYR A 9 12.00 8.41 24.60
CA TYR A 9 13.17 7.90 25.33
C TYR A 9 12.87 6.72 26.25
N THR A 10 11.60 6.36 26.45
CA THR A 10 11.24 5.12 27.16
C THR A 10 11.35 3.89 26.25
N SER A 11 11.39 4.09 24.94
CA SER A 11 11.59 3.05 23.94
C SER A 11 13.07 2.68 23.80
N ASN A 12 13.34 1.38 23.68
CA ASN A 12 14.66 0.85 23.31
C ASN A 12 14.97 1.01 21.80
N GLY A 13 13.98 1.42 20.99
CA GLY A 13 14.19 1.66 19.56
C GLY A 13 15.05 2.90 19.32
N SER A 14 16.00 2.84 18.39
CA SER A 14 16.81 4.02 18.02
C SER A 14 16.11 4.87 16.97
N VAL A 15 16.50 6.14 16.83
CA VAL A 15 16.20 6.91 15.61
C VAL A 15 16.95 6.22 14.47
N GLN A 16 16.25 5.82 13.42
CA GLN A 16 16.84 5.16 12.27
C GLN A 16 16.79 6.11 11.07
N VAL A 17 17.92 6.29 10.40
CA VAL A 17 18.01 7.03 9.15
C VAL A 17 18.36 6.03 8.06
N MET A 18 17.44 5.84 7.12
CA MET A 18 17.60 4.95 5.98
C MET A 18 17.74 5.75 4.71
N VAL A 19 18.81 5.48 3.96
CA VAL A 19 19.08 6.14 2.69
C VAL A 19 18.77 5.14 1.57
N PHE A 20 17.82 5.49 0.73
CA PHE A 20 17.46 4.74 -0.47
C PHE A 20 17.91 5.50 -1.72
N ARG A 21 17.87 4.82 -2.87
CA ARG A 21 18.21 5.42 -4.16
C ARG A 21 17.40 6.69 -4.46
N ASN A 22 16.11 6.70 -4.11
CA ASN A 22 15.17 7.76 -4.47
C ASN A 22 14.67 8.59 -3.28
N ARG A 23 15.06 8.28 -2.04
CA ARG A 23 14.58 9.00 -0.85
C ARG A 23 15.44 8.75 0.38
N VAL A 24 15.32 9.62 1.37
CA VAL A 24 15.80 9.41 2.74
C VAL A 24 14.60 9.24 3.65
N GLU A 25 14.66 8.27 4.55
CA GLU A 25 13.62 8.05 5.55
C GLU A 25 14.18 8.17 6.95
N ILE A 26 13.47 8.88 7.81
CA ILE A 26 13.82 9.06 9.22
C ILE A 26 12.70 8.43 10.03
N TRP A 27 13.00 7.37 10.77
CA TRP A 27 12.06 6.69 11.64
C TRP A 27 12.39 7.06 13.08
N ASN A 28 11.44 7.68 13.75
CA ASN A 28 11.57 8.16 15.11
C ASN A 28 10.59 7.40 16.02
N PRO A 29 11.09 6.67 17.05
CA PRO A 29 10.24 6.09 18.07
C PRO A 29 9.36 7.15 18.72
N GLY A 30 8.08 6.83 18.88
CA GLY A 30 7.12 7.73 19.50
C GLY A 30 5.92 8.00 18.59
N LYS A 31 5.06 8.88 19.10
CA LYS A 31 3.81 9.25 18.46
C LYS A 31 3.67 10.76 18.42
N LEU A 32 2.93 11.23 17.41
CA LEU A 32 2.47 12.59 17.34
C LEU A 32 1.69 12.96 18.62
N PRO A 33 1.89 14.17 19.19
CA PRO A 33 1.08 14.66 20.30
C PRO A 33 -0.40 14.63 19.95
N ASN A 34 -1.26 14.32 20.92
CA ASN A 34 -2.70 14.20 20.69
C ASN A 34 -3.36 15.51 20.21
N GLN A 35 -2.68 16.64 20.41
CA GLN A 35 -3.10 17.98 20.00
C GLN A 35 -2.89 18.24 18.50
N LEU A 36 -2.09 17.42 17.81
CA LEU A 36 -1.71 17.63 16.42
C LEU A 36 -2.15 16.46 15.55
N SER A 37 -2.63 16.77 14.34
CA SER A 37 -2.74 15.83 13.23
C SER A 37 -1.54 15.95 12.28
N LEU A 38 -1.40 15.00 11.35
CA LEU A 38 -0.32 15.06 10.34
C LEU A 38 -0.45 16.28 9.44
N ASP A 39 -1.68 16.76 9.19
CA ASP A 39 -1.91 17.96 8.38
C ASP A 39 -1.54 19.24 9.12
N ASP A 40 -1.71 19.27 10.45
CA ASP A 40 -1.33 20.42 11.27
C ASP A 40 0.18 20.66 11.23
N LEU A 41 0.98 19.60 11.08
CA LEU A 41 2.45 19.70 10.96
C LEU A 41 2.90 20.55 9.77
N LYS A 42 2.07 20.67 8.73
CA LYS A 42 2.39 21.43 7.53
C LYS A 42 2.14 22.93 7.68
N ARG A 43 1.58 23.35 8.82
CA ARG A 43 1.24 24.74 9.13
C ARG A 43 2.03 25.18 10.35
N THR A 44 2.13 26.49 10.56
CA THR A 44 2.67 27.00 11.82
C THR A 44 1.75 26.58 12.97
N HIS A 45 2.33 25.96 13.99
CA HIS A 45 1.62 25.46 15.15
C HIS A 45 2.46 25.67 16.42
N GLU A 46 1.85 25.64 17.60
CA GLU A 46 2.60 25.66 18.86
C GLU A 46 3.54 24.45 18.95
N SER A 47 4.71 24.64 19.55
CA SER A 47 5.66 23.53 19.74
C SER A 47 5.23 22.67 20.92
N PHE A 48 4.93 21.40 20.65
CA PHE A 48 4.61 20.38 21.67
C PHE A 48 5.74 19.34 21.76
N PRO A 49 6.89 19.67 22.40
CA PRO A 49 8.00 18.74 22.53
C PRO A 49 7.63 17.57 23.46
N ALA A 50 7.87 16.35 22.99
CA ALA A 50 7.71 15.15 23.83
C ALA A 50 8.68 15.15 25.01
N ASN A 51 9.84 15.81 24.84
CA ASN A 51 10.88 15.93 25.86
C ASN A 51 11.19 17.43 26.09
N PRO A 52 10.42 18.14 26.93
CA PRO A 52 10.56 19.58 27.14
C PRO A 52 11.97 19.99 27.59
N VAL A 53 12.62 19.24 28.49
CA VAL A 53 13.97 19.54 28.99
C VAL A 53 15.02 19.44 27.87
N ILE A 54 14.90 18.44 27.00
CA ILE A 54 15.80 18.27 25.84
C ILE A 54 15.56 19.40 24.84
N ALA A 55 14.30 19.71 24.55
CA ALA A 55 13.94 20.80 23.65
C ALA A 55 14.41 22.16 24.17
N GLU A 56 14.28 22.41 25.47
CA GLU A 56 14.76 23.64 26.13
C GLU A 56 16.28 23.78 26.04
N ALA A 57 17.03 22.71 26.31
CA ALA A 57 18.48 22.70 26.12
C ALA A 57 18.88 22.98 24.65
N MET A 58 18.16 22.38 23.68
CA MET A 58 18.39 22.65 22.25
C MET A 58 18.04 24.08 21.85
N PHE A 59 17.00 24.66 22.45
CA PHE A 59 16.61 26.06 22.23
C PHE A 59 17.70 27.01 22.74
N TYR A 60 18.20 26.81 23.96
CA TYR A 60 19.30 27.63 24.49
C TYR A 60 20.60 27.47 23.72
N ALA A 61 20.85 26.28 23.15
CA ALA A 61 21.97 26.04 22.27
C ALA A 61 21.78 26.61 20.84
N GLY A 62 20.63 27.20 20.53
CA GLY A 62 20.33 27.79 19.22
C GLY A 62 20.02 26.78 18.12
N TYR A 63 19.70 25.52 18.47
CA TYR A 63 19.45 24.46 17.48
C TYR A 63 17.99 24.36 17.02
N ILE A 64 17.03 24.87 17.80
CA ILE A 64 15.61 24.83 17.49
C ILE A 64 14.91 26.12 17.89
N GLU A 65 13.76 26.40 17.29
CA GLU A 65 12.87 27.50 17.65
C GLU A 65 11.66 27.04 18.46
N ARG A 66 10.94 27.98 19.10
CA ARG A 66 9.74 27.68 19.92
C ARG A 66 8.42 27.70 19.13
N LEU A 67 8.44 28.15 17.87
CA LEU A 67 7.24 28.45 17.08
C LEU A 67 6.78 27.29 16.17
N GLY A 68 7.31 26.07 16.36
CA GLY A 68 6.90 24.90 15.56
C GLY A 68 7.20 25.04 14.06
N THR A 69 8.14 25.91 13.70
CA THR A 69 8.52 26.26 12.31
C THR A 69 9.31 25.19 11.60
N GLY A 70 9.99 24.29 12.33
CA GLY A 70 10.95 23.37 11.72
C GLY A 70 10.40 22.38 10.69
N ILE A 71 9.12 21.97 10.75
CA ILE A 71 8.51 21.15 9.69
C ILE A 71 8.09 22.02 8.50
N PRO A 72 7.36 23.14 8.68
CA PRO A 72 7.13 24.10 7.61
C PRO A 72 8.39 24.54 6.87
N ASP A 73 9.48 24.84 7.57
CA ASP A 73 10.75 25.25 6.98
C ASP A 73 11.39 24.10 6.18
N MET A 74 11.33 22.87 6.69
CA MET A 74 11.81 21.70 5.97
C MET A 74 11.01 21.47 4.67
N ILE A 75 9.69 21.66 4.71
CA ILE A 75 8.83 21.60 3.52
C ILE A 75 9.27 22.68 2.52
N GLN A 76 9.40 23.93 2.98
CA GLN A 76 9.80 25.05 2.15
C GLN A 76 11.18 24.81 1.49
N HIS A 77 12.17 24.37 2.26
CA HIS A 77 13.51 24.05 1.73
C HIS A 77 13.48 22.93 0.68
N CYS A 78 12.61 21.93 0.83
CA CYS A 78 12.44 20.89 -0.18
C CYS A 78 11.88 21.50 -1.47
N LEU A 79 10.80 22.28 -1.37
CA LEU A 79 10.16 22.93 -2.51
C LEU A 79 11.09 23.91 -3.23
N ASP A 80 11.82 24.75 -2.48
CA ASP A 80 12.81 25.70 -3.01
C ASP A 80 13.96 24.99 -3.77
N SER A 81 14.29 23.77 -3.34
CA SER A 81 15.28 22.92 -3.99
C SER A 81 14.72 22.16 -5.21
N GLY A 82 13.44 22.34 -5.52
CA GLY A 82 12.72 21.60 -6.56
C GLY A 82 12.56 20.12 -6.22
N LEU A 83 12.47 19.79 -4.93
CA LEU A 83 12.15 18.46 -4.42
C LEU A 83 10.64 18.36 -4.14
N PRO A 84 10.05 17.16 -4.24
CA PRO A 84 8.69 16.92 -3.76
C PRO A 84 8.55 17.25 -2.27
N GLU A 85 7.33 17.57 -1.85
CA GLU A 85 7.00 17.77 -0.44
C GLU A 85 7.35 16.50 0.39
N PRO A 86 7.96 16.65 1.58
CA PRO A 86 8.15 15.56 2.53
C PRO A 86 6.84 14.83 2.89
N GLU A 87 6.92 13.51 3.04
CA GLU A 87 5.79 12.70 3.51
C GLU A 87 5.96 12.36 5.00
N PHE A 88 4.87 12.44 5.77
CA PHE A 88 4.83 12.12 7.20
C PHE A 88 3.83 11.00 7.45
N ILE A 89 4.25 9.96 8.18
CA ILE A 89 3.44 8.77 8.45
C ILE A 89 3.50 8.47 9.96
N GLN A 90 2.33 8.26 10.58
CA GLN A 90 2.22 7.78 11.96
C GLN A 90 1.71 6.33 11.97
N GLU A 91 2.61 5.38 12.24
CA GLU A 91 2.29 3.97 12.47
C GLU A 91 2.87 3.52 13.82
N ALA A 92 3.62 2.40 13.85
CA ALA A 92 4.34 1.94 15.04
C ALA A 92 5.44 2.94 15.50
N ALA A 93 5.92 3.76 14.57
CA ALA A 93 6.83 4.87 14.81
C ALA A 93 6.40 6.06 13.93
N PHE A 94 6.89 7.25 14.26
CA PHE A 94 6.74 8.43 13.41
C PHE A 94 7.79 8.39 12.30
N ARG A 95 7.38 8.52 11.04
CA ARG A 95 8.25 8.43 9.87
C ARG A 95 8.17 9.70 9.04
N THR A 96 9.34 10.22 8.67
CA THR A 96 9.49 11.32 7.70
C THR A 96 10.21 10.80 6.47
N ILE A 97 9.70 11.11 5.27
CA ILE A 97 10.25 10.66 4.00
C ILE A 97 10.59 11.89 3.16
N LEU A 98 11.86 12.03 2.79
CA LEU A 98 12.38 13.09 1.94
C LEU A 98 12.70 12.51 0.57
N TRP A 99 12.01 12.96 -0.48
CA TRP A 99 12.20 12.45 -1.82
C TRP A 99 13.39 13.12 -2.52
N ARG A 100 14.12 12.35 -3.33
CA ARG A 100 15.15 12.89 -4.23
C ARG A 100 14.46 13.56 -5.42
N LYS A 101 15.09 14.61 -5.95
CA LYS A 101 14.71 15.25 -7.21
C LYS A 101 14.53 14.19 -8.29
N THR A 102 13.30 14.02 -8.74
CA THR A 102 13.02 13.35 -10.00
C THR A 102 13.46 14.30 -11.10
N ASN A 103 14.36 13.88 -11.98
CA ASN A 103 14.56 14.60 -13.25
C ASN A 103 13.30 14.39 -14.09
N ALA A 104 12.26 15.15 -13.77
CA ALA A 104 11.05 15.26 -14.55
C ALA A 104 11.22 16.50 -15.44
N THR A 105 11.33 16.27 -16.75
CA THR A 105 10.89 17.24 -17.75
C THR A 105 9.44 17.60 -17.45
N GLU A 106 9.23 18.66 -16.68
CA GLU A 106 7.94 19.32 -16.50
C GLU A 106 7.86 20.50 -17.47
N GLN A 107 7.01 20.39 -18.48
CA GLN A 107 6.45 21.54 -19.18
C GLN A 107 5.07 21.83 -18.58
N PRO A 108 4.65 23.10 -18.46
CA PRO A 108 3.36 23.48 -17.90
C PRO A 108 2.21 22.93 -18.76
N ILE A 109 1.16 22.39 -18.12
CA ILE A 109 -0.02 21.89 -18.82
C ILE A 109 -0.89 23.09 -19.23
N GLU A 110 -0.71 23.57 -20.46
CA GLU A 110 -1.85 24.04 -21.25
C GLU A 110 -2.60 22.80 -21.78
N GLN A 111 -3.92 22.77 -21.62
CA GLN A 111 -4.79 21.87 -22.40
C GLN A 111 -4.61 22.25 -23.88
N PRO A 112 -4.49 21.32 -24.85
CA PRO A 112 -5.61 20.45 -25.23
C PRO A 112 -5.24 19.12 -25.93
N THR A 113 -6.30 18.34 -26.19
CA THR A 113 -6.48 17.40 -27.31
C THR A 113 -5.71 16.08 -27.39
N GLU A 114 -6.49 15.03 -27.65
CA GLU A 114 -6.09 13.72 -28.12
C GLU A 114 -5.04 13.81 -29.24
N GLN A 115 -3.89 13.15 -29.07
CA GLN A 115 -3.38 12.08 -29.95
C GLN A 115 -1.88 11.81 -29.76
N LEU A 116 -1.56 10.55 -30.06
CA LEU A 116 -0.26 9.92 -30.24
C LEU A 116 0.57 9.50 -29.01
N ALA A 117 0.62 8.17 -28.92
CA ALA A 117 1.67 7.34 -28.35
C ALA A 117 3.08 7.93 -28.47
N GLY A 118 3.78 7.92 -27.35
CA GLY A 118 5.23 7.99 -27.27
C GLY A 118 5.66 7.18 -26.06
N GLU A 119 6.34 6.07 -26.32
CA GLU A 119 6.95 5.22 -25.31
C GLU A 119 7.93 6.03 -24.46
N VAL A 120 7.64 6.13 -23.16
CA VAL A 120 8.66 6.37 -22.16
C VAL A 120 8.53 5.22 -21.18
N ALA A 121 9.50 4.30 -21.24
CA ALA A 121 9.68 3.20 -20.31
C ALA A 121 10.10 3.76 -18.93
N GLY A 122 9.20 4.47 -18.27
CA GLY A 122 9.25 4.64 -16.83
C GLY A 122 8.77 3.33 -16.20
N GLU A 123 9.57 2.74 -15.31
CA GLU A 123 9.11 1.60 -14.52
C GLU A 123 7.78 1.97 -13.84
N VAL A 124 6.75 1.19 -14.13
CA VAL A 124 5.45 1.37 -13.49
C VAL A 124 5.64 1.10 -12.00
N THR A 125 5.24 2.05 -11.15
CA THR A 125 5.40 1.90 -9.72
C THR A 125 4.54 0.75 -9.19
N ARG A 126 4.98 0.12 -8.09
CA ARG A 126 4.23 -0.99 -7.47
C ARG A 126 2.82 -0.58 -7.08
N GLU A 127 2.64 0.68 -6.69
CA GLU A 127 1.35 1.27 -6.32
C GLU A 127 0.39 1.32 -7.52
N VAL A 128 0.90 1.72 -8.69
CA VAL A 128 0.14 1.69 -9.95
C VAL A 128 -0.19 0.25 -10.33
N GLU A 129 0.77 -0.68 -10.28
CA GLU A 129 0.49 -2.10 -10.55
C GLU A 129 -0.64 -2.64 -9.65
N ARG A 130 -0.59 -2.32 -8.35
CA ARG A 130 -1.60 -2.75 -7.37
C ARG A 130 -3.00 -2.23 -7.69
N VAL A 131 -3.13 -0.94 -8.05
CA VAL A 131 -4.46 -0.40 -8.40
C VAL A 131 -4.98 -1.02 -9.70
N LEU A 132 -4.13 -1.31 -10.68
CA LEU A 132 -4.57 -1.96 -11.92
C LEU A 132 -5.05 -3.40 -11.68
N LEU A 133 -4.37 -4.15 -10.80
CA LEU A 133 -4.72 -5.54 -10.49
C LEU A 133 -6.11 -5.70 -9.84
N ILE A 134 -6.52 -4.76 -8.99
CA ILE A 134 -7.85 -4.81 -8.35
C ILE A 134 -9.00 -4.38 -9.28
N MET A 135 -8.71 -3.69 -10.39
CA MET A 135 -9.71 -3.08 -11.26
C MET A 135 -10.38 -4.13 -12.15
N ASN A 136 -11.65 -4.44 -11.86
CA ASN A 136 -12.42 -5.46 -12.59
C ASN A 136 -13.70 -4.93 -13.27
N ARG A 137 -14.05 -3.66 -13.00
CA ARG A 137 -15.20 -2.92 -13.56
C ARG A 137 -14.97 -1.42 -13.33
N GLU A 138 -15.95 -0.59 -13.62
CA GLU A 138 -15.94 0.80 -13.18
C GLU A 138 -16.12 0.88 -11.66
N MET A 139 -15.18 1.53 -10.98
CA MET A 139 -15.11 1.53 -9.51
C MET A 139 -15.07 2.93 -8.95
N LYS A 140 -15.67 3.12 -7.77
CA LYS A 140 -15.48 4.36 -7.01
C LYS A 140 -14.11 4.38 -6.35
N ARG A 141 -13.60 5.58 -6.11
CA ARG A 141 -12.34 5.80 -5.35
C ARG A 141 -12.32 5.02 -4.03
N ALA A 142 -13.38 5.16 -3.24
CA ALA A 142 -13.50 4.50 -1.95
C ALA A 142 -13.49 2.96 -2.06
N GLU A 143 -14.09 2.38 -3.10
CA GLU A 143 -14.08 0.92 -3.32
C GLU A 143 -12.66 0.42 -3.60
N MET A 144 -11.90 1.15 -4.45
CA MET A 144 -10.51 0.82 -4.75
C MET A 144 -9.63 0.90 -3.50
N GLN A 145 -9.78 1.96 -2.70
CA GLN A 145 -9.05 2.14 -1.46
C GLN A 145 -9.30 0.99 -0.46
N VAL A 146 -10.56 0.59 -0.28
CA VAL A 146 -10.94 -0.52 0.59
C VAL A 146 -10.33 -1.84 0.13
N LEU A 147 -10.37 -2.14 -1.17
CA LEU A 147 -9.77 -3.36 -1.73
C LEU A 147 -8.25 -3.40 -1.56
N LEU A 148 -7.58 -2.26 -1.66
CA LEU A 148 -6.14 -2.12 -1.42
C LEU A 148 -5.78 -2.10 0.07
N GLN A 149 -6.78 -2.12 0.96
CA GLN A 149 -6.65 -2.06 2.42
C GLN A 149 -5.90 -0.80 2.88
N LEU A 150 -6.08 0.32 2.17
CA LEU A 150 -5.45 1.58 2.49
C LEU A 150 -6.33 2.39 3.44
N LYS A 151 -5.74 2.86 4.54
CA LYS A 151 -6.46 3.61 5.58
C LYS A 151 -6.62 5.08 5.23
N HIS A 152 -5.68 5.65 4.48
CA HIS A 152 -5.62 7.08 4.19
C HIS A 152 -6.00 7.36 2.73
N ASP A 153 -6.95 8.27 2.56
CA ASP A 153 -7.55 8.62 1.28
C ASP A 153 -6.60 9.44 0.39
N ASP A 154 -5.90 10.42 0.98
CA ASP A 154 -4.92 11.22 0.25
C ASP A 154 -3.74 10.38 -0.21
N PHE A 155 -3.25 9.47 0.64
CA PHE A 155 -2.19 8.54 0.29
C PHE A 155 -2.59 7.65 -0.90
N PHE A 156 -3.83 7.13 -0.89
CA PHE A 156 -4.36 6.38 -2.02
C PHE A 156 -4.43 7.25 -3.28
N ARG A 157 -4.93 8.49 -3.14
CA ARG A 157 -5.08 9.41 -4.27
C ARG A 157 -3.74 9.75 -4.91
N THR A 158 -2.74 10.16 -4.13
CA THR A 158 -1.46 10.68 -4.64
C THR A 158 -0.52 9.58 -5.12
N ASN A 159 -0.51 8.42 -4.47
CA ASN A 159 0.47 7.37 -4.79
C ASN A 159 -0.09 6.28 -5.71
N TYR A 160 -1.42 6.10 -5.79
CA TYR A 160 -2.04 5.03 -6.58
C TYR A 160 -2.89 5.59 -7.71
N LEU A 161 -3.89 6.41 -7.38
CA LEU A 161 -4.91 6.82 -8.33
C LEU A 161 -4.41 7.85 -9.35
N LEU A 162 -3.85 8.97 -8.88
CA LEU A 162 -3.35 10.02 -9.77
C LEU A 162 -2.20 9.53 -10.67
N PRO A 163 -1.22 8.77 -10.19
CA PRO A 163 -0.17 8.23 -11.06
C PRO A 163 -0.73 7.30 -12.14
N ALA A 164 -1.72 6.47 -11.80
CA ALA A 164 -2.37 5.58 -12.78
C ALA A 164 -3.22 6.35 -13.83
N LEU A 165 -3.80 7.49 -13.44
CA LEU A 165 -4.50 8.41 -14.35
C LEU A 165 -3.53 9.15 -15.27
N HIS A 166 -2.48 9.76 -14.70
CA HIS A 166 -1.47 10.52 -15.46
C HIS A 166 -0.72 9.63 -16.44
N ALA A 167 -0.40 8.40 -16.04
CA ALA A 167 0.22 7.42 -16.93
C ALA A 167 -0.75 6.82 -17.98
N GLY A 168 -2.03 7.20 -17.94
CA GLY A 168 -3.05 6.81 -18.90
C GLY A 168 -3.51 5.36 -18.77
N TYR A 169 -3.30 4.72 -17.62
CA TYR A 169 -3.79 3.35 -17.37
C TYR A 169 -5.24 3.34 -16.86
N LEU A 170 -5.65 4.41 -16.18
CA LEU A 170 -7.03 4.65 -15.76
C LEU A 170 -7.60 5.88 -16.47
N LYS A 171 -8.93 5.94 -16.55
CA LYS A 171 -9.65 7.16 -16.93
C LYS A 171 -10.89 7.37 -16.07
N MET A 172 -11.25 8.64 -15.95
CA MET A 172 -12.46 9.15 -15.32
C MET A 172 -13.70 8.86 -16.18
N THR A 173 -14.85 8.60 -15.55
CA THR A 173 -16.13 8.51 -16.26
C THR A 173 -16.77 9.89 -16.46
N GLU A 174 -16.58 10.82 -15.52
CA GLU A 174 -17.03 12.21 -15.60
C GLU A 174 -15.80 13.15 -15.49
N PRO A 175 -14.99 13.28 -16.57
CA PRO A 175 -13.76 14.08 -16.54
C PRO A 175 -14.02 15.56 -16.27
N ASP A 176 -15.16 16.09 -16.72
CA ASP A 176 -15.57 17.49 -16.54
C ASP A 176 -16.09 17.77 -15.11
N SER A 177 -16.23 16.73 -14.29
CA SER A 177 -16.70 16.83 -12.90
C SER A 177 -15.96 15.82 -12.00
N PRO A 178 -14.64 16.01 -11.80
CA PRO A 178 -13.79 15.02 -11.13
C PRO A 178 -14.12 14.82 -9.64
N THR A 179 -14.83 15.77 -9.03
CA THR A 179 -15.29 15.72 -7.64
C THR A 179 -16.74 15.21 -7.51
N SER A 180 -17.38 14.82 -8.61
CA SER A 180 -18.75 14.32 -8.62
C SER A 180 -18.91 13.12 -7.68
N PRO A 181 -20.01 13.04 -6.90
CA PRO A 181 -20.29 11.88 -6.06
C PRO A 181 -20.53 10.59 -6.87
N ASN A 182 -20.83 10.74 -8.17
CA ASN A 182 -21.00 9.65 -9.13
C ASN A 182 -19.73 9.30 -9.90
N GLN A 183 -18.64 10.04 -9.68
CA GLN A 183 -17.38 9.83 -10.35
C GLN A 183 -16.85 8.41 -10.15
N ARG A 184 -16.56 7.74 -11.27
CA ARG A 184 -15.98 6.40 -11.32
C ARG A 184 -14.71 6.39 -12.17
N TYR A 185 -13.94 5.33 -11.99
CA TYR A 185 -12.69 5.10 -12.68
C TYR A 185 -12.75 3.77 -13.40
N ARG A 186 -12.15 3.69 -14.59
CA ARG A 186 -12.07 2.48 -15.40
C ARG A 186 -10.73 2.34 -16.10
N LEU A 187 -10.34 1.10 -16.40
CA LEU A 187 -9.13 0.83 -17.16
C LEU A 187 -9.26 1.38 -18.59
N THR A 188 -8.16 1.92 -19.10
CA THR A 188 -7.97 2.20 -20.54
C THR A 188 -7.50 0.93 -21.26
N THR A 189 -7.38 0.98 -22.59
CA THR A 189 -6.75 -0.09 -23.38
C THR A 189 -5.32 -0.36 -22.91
N LYS A 190 -4.55 0.71 -22.63
CA LYS A 190 -3.21 0.65 -22.06
C LYS A 190 -3.20 -0.01 -20.68
N GLY A 191 -4.15 0.36 -19.80
CA GLY A 191 -4.30 -0.24 -18.47
C GLY A 191 -4.65 -1.73 -18.51
N MET A 192 -5.53 -2.14 -19.43
CA MET A 192 -5.90 -3.55 -19.61
C MET A 192 -4.73 -4.40 -20.10
N ALA A 193 -3.94 -3.89 -21.05
CA ALA A 193 -2.76 -4.58 -21.55
C ALA A 193 -1.74 -4.82 -20.42
N LEU A 194 -1.40 -3.78 -19.66
CA LEU A 194 -0.47 -3.91 -18.55
C LEU A 194 -1.00 -4.83 -17.44
N LYS A 195 -2.29 -4.73 -17.11
CA LYS A 195 -2.91 -5.64 -16.13
C LYS A 195 -2.73 -7.10 -16.54
N LYS A 196 -2.98 -7.42 -17.82
CA LYS A 196 -2.80 -8.77 -18.36
C LYS A 196 -1.36 -9.25 -18.23
N ASP A 197 -0.39 -8.37 -18.50
CA ASP A 197 1.03 -8.70 -18.36
C ASP A 197 1.42 -8.96 -16.90
N LEU A 198 0.92 -8.15 -15.96
CA LEU A 198 1.11 -8.35 -14.53
C LEU A 198 0.50 -9.67 -14.05
N GLU A 199 -0.72 -9.99 -14.48
CA GLU A 199 -1.39 -11.25 -14.17
C GLU A 199 -0.60 -12.47 -14.69
N ASN A 200 -0.04 -12.37 -15.90
CA ASN A 200 0.82 -13.41 -16.49
C ASN A 200 2.14 -13.55 -15.72
N LYS A 201 2.78 -12.45 -15.31
CA LYS A 201 4.02 -12.44 -14.53
C LYS A 201 3.81 -13.10 -13.16
N ILE A 202 2.72 -12.76 -12.47
CA ILE A 202 2.32 -13.36 -11.20
C ILE A 202 2.07 -14.86 -11.39
N ARG A 203 1.38 -15.26 -12.46
CA ARG A 203 1.09 -16.66 -12.77
C ARG A 203 2.37 -17.49 -13.00
N THR A 204 3.34 -16.96 -13.74
CA THR A 204 4.63 -17.65 -13.98
C THR A 204 5.46 -17.77 -12.71
N THR A 205 5.41 -16.77 -11.84
CA THR A 205 6.12 -16.76 -10.55
C THR A 205 5.56 -17.80 -9.57
N ILE A 206 4.24 -18.06 -9.59
CA ILE A 206 3.59 -19.03 -8.69
C ILE A 206 3.76 -20.48 -9.18
N LEU A 207 4.04 -20.69 -10.48
CA LEU A 207 4.18 -22.02 -11.10
C LEU A 207 5.62 -22.56 -11.14
N THR A 208 6.61 -21.77 -10.73
CA THR A 208 8.02 -22.16 -10.62
C THR A 208 8.38 -22.37 -9.14
N PRO A 209 8.75 -23.59 -8.71
CA PRO A 209 9.32 -23.77 -7.37
C PRO A 209 10.76 -23.25 -7.42
N HIS A 210 11.01 -22.07 -6.86
CA HIS A 210 12.36 -21.65 -6.54
C HIS A 210 12.63 -21.82 -5.05
N ASP A 211 13.56 -22.72 -4.75
CA ASP A 211 14.31 -22.76 -3.50
C ASP A 211 15.23 -21.54 -3.44
N THR A 212 14.96 -20.62 -2.52
CA THR A 212 15.95 -19.63 -2.08
C THR A 212 15.86 -19.44 -0.56
N PRO A 213 16.97 -19.58 0.18
CA PRO A 213 17.00 -19.41 1.63
C PRO A 213 17.16 -17.92 2.03
N TYR A 214 16.27 -17.50 2.94
CA TYR A 214 16.34 -16.41 3.94
C TYR A 214 16.54 -14.90 3.58
N ASP A 215 15.84 -14.11 4.41
CA ASP A 215 16.07 -12.71 4.86
C ASP A 215 15.46 -11.50 4.11
N ALA A 216 14.19 -11.23 4.42
CA ALA A 216 13.62 -9.89 4.62
C ALA A 216 12.28 -9.97 5.40
N PRO A 217 11.93 -9.04 6.30
CA PRO A 217 10.62 -9.02 6.96
C PRO A 217 9.57 -8.43 6.01
N HIS A 218 9.21 -9.18 4.97
CA HIS A 218 8.06 -8.83 4.14
C HIS A 218 6.79 -9.44 4.72
N ASP A 219 6.04 -8.63 5.46
CA ASP A 219 4.58 -8.72 5.46
C ASP A 219 4.09 -8.03 4.17
N THR A 220 3.84 -8.83 3.14
CA THR A 220 3.10 -8.36 1.96
C THR A 220 2.04 -9.40 1.62
N PRO A 221 0.73 -9.10 1.72
CA PRO A 221 -0.27 -9.91 1.06
C PRO A 221 -0.14 -9.67 -0.44
N TYR A 222 0.22 -10.71 -1.18
CA TYR A 222 0.22 -10.72 -2.64
C TYR A 222 -1.19 -10.33 -3.14
N VAL A 223 -1.34 -9.15 -3.72
CA VAL A 223 -2.62 -8.69 -4.29
C VAL A 223 -2.78 -9.36 -5.66
N THR A 224 -3.39 -10.54 -5.67
CA THR A 224 -3.88 -11.16 -6.91
C THR A 224 -5.18 -10.46 -7.35
N PRO A 225 -5.59 -10.53 -8.64
CA PRO A 225 -6.88 -9.99 -9.12
C PRO A 225 -8.11 -10.73 -8.53
N TYR A 226 -7.87 -11.78 -7.76
CA TYR A 226 -8.87 -12.61 -7.12
C TYR A 226 -9.13 -12.11 -5.70
N GLU A 227 -10.40 -12.09 -5.31
CA GLU A 227 -10.79 -11.92 -3.91
C GLU A 227 -9.98 -12.88 -3.02
N LEU A 228 -9.64 -12.47 -1.79
CA LEU A 228 -8.72 -13.22 -0.92
C LEU A 228 -9.13 -14.69 -0.74
N ASP A 229 -10.43 -14.96 -0.64
CA ASP A 229 -10.97 -16.31 -0.55
C ASP A 229 -10.88 -17.12 -1.86
N GLN A 230 -10.86 -16.47 -3.02
CA GLN A 230 -10.61 -17.11 -4.31
C GLN A 230 -9.12 -17.49 -4.49
N GLN A 231 -8.19 -16.74 -3.88
CA GLN A 231 -6.77 -17.11 -3.86
C GLN A 231 -6.56 -18.44 -3.15
N LEU A 232 -7.28 -18.64 -2.04
CA LEU A 232 -7.31 -19.92 -1.31
C LEU A 232 -7.74 -21.07 -2.23
N ILE A 233 -8.75 -20.86 -3.08
CA ILE A 233 -9.23 -21.88 -4.03
C ILE A 233 -8.15 -22.26 -5.03
N LEU A 234 -7.35 -21.31 -5.51
CA LEU A 234 -6.29 -21.55 -6.48
C LEU A 234 -5.16 -22.41 -5.93
N VAL A 235 -4.76 -22.20 -4.66
CA VAL A 235 -3.67 -22.96 -4.03
C VAL A 235 -4.10 -24.31 -3.45
N LEU A 236 -5.37 -24.48 -3.10
CA LEU A 236 -5.83 -25.69 -2.41
C LEU A 236 -5.86 -26.90 -3.34
N SER A 237 -5.06 -27.92 -3.02
CA SER A 237 -4.97 -29.18 -3.78
C SER A 237 -5.16 -30.37 -2.86
N GLY A 238 -6.09 -31.27 -3.17
CA GLY A 238 -6.42 -32.39 -2.29
C GLY A 238 -6.97 -31.91 -0.94
N GLU A 239 -6.47 -32.48 0.15
CA GLU A 239 -6.79 -32.06 1.51
C GLU A 239 -5.58 -31.37 2.15
N MET A 240 -5.76 -30.14 2.62
CA MET A 240 -4.68 -29.35 3.20
C MET A 240 -5.04 -28.83 4.59
N ASN A 241 -4.07 -28.85 5.50
CA ASN A 241 -4.24 -28.20 6.80
C ASN A 241 -4.03 -26.68 6.68
N ARG A 242 -4.44 -25.93 7.72
CA ARG A 242 -4.28 -24.47 7.75
C ARG A 242 -2.82 -24.02 7.57
N PRO A 243 -1.83 -24.57 8.32
CA PRO A 243 -0.42 -24.20 8.15
C PRO A 243 0.07 -24.30 6.70
N ASP A 244 -0.26 -25.40 6.00
CA ASP A 244 0.17 -25.62 4.62
C ASP A 244 -0.48 -24.62 3.66
N LEU A 245 -1.77 -24.30 3.88
CA LEU A 245 -2.48 -23.28 3.09
C LEU A 245 -1.88 -21.89 3.30
N GLN A 246 -1.56 -21.53 4.55
CA GLN A 246 -0.89 -20.28 4.87
C GLN A 246 0.50 -20.20 4.25
N LYS A 247 1.29 -21.28 4.33
CA LYS A 247 2.61 -21.37 3.72
C LYS A 247 2.52 -21.18 2.20
N LYS A 248 1.58 -21.85 1.53
CA LYS A 248 1.37 -21.70 0.08
C LYS A 248 0.95 -20.28 -0.34
N LEU A 249 0.28 -19.54 0.53
CA LEU A 249 -0.14 -18.16 0.26
C LEU A 249 0.86 -17.11 0.78
N GLY A 250 1.92 -17.52 1.48
CA GLY A 250 2.86 -16.60 2.12
C GLY A 250 2.27 -15.79 3.28
N ILE A 251 1.19 -16.27 3.92
CA ILE A 251 0.47 -15.50 4.96
C ILE A 251 0.92 -15.92 6.36
N LYS A 252 1.61 -15.03 7.07
CA LYS A 252 2.06 -15.25 8.46
C LYS A 252 0.93 -15.06 9.48
N ASP A 253 0.12 -14.01 9.33
CA ASP A 253 -0.97 -13.71 10.27
C ASP A 253 -2.12 -14.73 10.15
N THR A 254 -2.24 -15.55 11.19
CA THR A 254 -3.27 -16.58 11.33
C THR A 254 -4.69 -16.01 11.49
N LYS A 255 -4.84 -14.88 12.19
CA LYS A 255 -6.14 -14.22 12.42
C LYS A 255 -6.65 -13.64 11.11
N HIS A 256 -5.78 -12.96 10.36
CA HIS A 256 -6.10 -12.45 9.03
C HIS A 256 -6.44 -13.59 8.05
N PHE A 257 -5.61 -14.64 7.98
CA PHE A 257 -5.88 -15.81 7.15
C PHE A 257 -7.27 -16.40 7.44
N ARG A 258 -7.58 -16.61 8.71
CA ARG A 258 -8.85 -17.20 9.13
C ARG A 258 -10.04 -16.33 8.73
N ASN A 259 -9.97 -15.02 8.94
CA ASN A 259 -11.09 -14.12 8.75
C ASN A 259 -11.31 -13.69 7.30
N SER A 260 -10.23 -13.55 6.54
CA SER A 260 -10.28 -12.99 5.18
C SER A 260 -10.23 -14.04 4.07
N TYR A 261 -9.74 -15.25 4.34
CA TYR A 261 -9.58 -16.31 3.34
C TYR A 261 -10.48 -17.51 3.69
N LEU A 262 -10.26 -18.08 4.87
CA LEU A 262 -10.84 -19.37 5.24
C LEU A 262 -12.35 -19.30 5.52
N LYS A 263 -12.77 -18.39 6.42
CA LYS A 263 -14.18 -18.22 6.79
C LYS A 263 -15.06 -17.81 5.60
N PRO A 264 -14.67 -16.85 4.73
CA PRO A 264 -15.47 -16.50 3.57
C PRO A 264 -15.60 -17.67 2.58
N ALA A 265 -14.52 -18.41 2.31
CA ALA A 265 -14.56 -19.57 1.41
C ALA A 265 -15.47 -20.70 1.95
N LEU A 266 -15.46 -20.95 3.27
CA LEU A 266 -16.40 -21.87 3.94
C LEU A 266 -17.84 -21.37 3.83
N LYS A 267 -18.08 -20.09 4.10
CA LYS A 267 -19.43 -19.48 4.04
C LYS A 267 -20.01 -19.53 2.62
N LYS A 268 -19.17 -19.31 1.60
CA LYS A 268 -19.56 -19.42 0.18
C LYS A 268 -19.68 -20.88 -0.29
N GLY A 269 -19.31 -21.85 0.55
CA GLY A 269 -19.40 -23.28 0.25
C GLY A 269 -18.42 -23.75 -0.83
N TRP A 270 -17.31 -23.03 -1.03
CA TRP A 270 -16.27 -23.42 -1.99
C TRP A 270 -15.28 -24.43 -1.42
N ILE A 271 -15.14 -24.44 -0.09
CA ILE A 271 -14.36 -25.43 0.64
C ILE A 271 -15.20 -26.03 1.76
N GLU A 272 -14.79 -27.21 2.21
CA GLU A 272 -15.38 -27.88 3.36
C GLU A 272 -14.31 -28.39 4.34
N MET A 273 -14.74 -28.61 5.57
CA MET A 273 -13.95 -29.19 6.64
C MET A 273 -13.99 -30.71 6.57
N THR A 274 -12.84 -31.38 6.76
CA THR A 274 -12.80 -32.86 6.82
C THR A 274 -13.35 -33.42 8.13
N ILE A 275 -13.35 -32.64 9.23
CA ILE A 275 -13.89 -33.01 10.54
C ILE A 275 -14.86 -31.91 11.04
N PRO A 276 -16.05 -31.79 10.45
CA PRO A 276 -16.97 -30.67 10.73
C PRO A 276 -17.41 -30.59 12.19
N ASP A 277 -17.56 -31.73 12.88
CA ASP A 277 -17.99 -31.78 14.29
C ASP A 277 -16.91 -31.31 15.28
N LYS A 278 -15.64 -31.29 14.84
CA LYS A 278 -14.49 -30.87 15.65
C LYS A 278 -13.65 -29.84 14.89
N PRO A 279 -14.18 -28.63 14.65
CA PRO A 279 -13.53 -27.61 13.81
C PRO A 279 -12.19 -27.10 14.38
N LYS A 280 -11.94 -27.34 15.67
CA LYS A 280 -10.68 -27.01 16.36
C LYS A 280 -9.70 -28.19 16.43
N SER A 281 -10.00 -29.31 15.78
CA SER A 281 -9.15 -30.50 15.77
C SER A 281 -7.76 -30.17 15.19
N LYS A 282 -6.71 -30.72 15.81
CA LYS A 282 -5.34 -30.64 15.27
C LYS A 282 -5.19 -31.31 13.91
N ASN A 283 -6.06 -32.27 13.60
CA ASN A 283 -6.09 -33.01 12.33
C ASN A 283 -7.06 -32.39 11.32
N GLN A 284 -7.59 -31.18 11.61
CA GLN A 284 -8.51 -30.49 10.71
C GLN A 284 -7.82 -30.16 9.38
N LYS A 285 -8.43 -30.60 8.28
CA LYS A 285 -8.04 -30.25 6.91
C LYS A 285 -9.20 -29.60 6.17
N TYR A 286 -8.88 -28.99 5.04
CA TYR A 286 -9.82 -28.35 4.15
C TYR A 286 -9.64 -28.91 2.73
N ARG A 287 -10.76 -29.10 2.03
CA ARG A 287 -10.78 -29.55 0.63
C ARG A 287 -11.81 -28.80 -0.18
N LEU A 288 -11.63 -28.78 -1.50
CA LEU A 288 -12.58 -28.15 -2.41
C LEU A 288 -13.87 -28.97 -2.48
N THR A 289 -15.00 -28.29 -2.39
CA THR A 289 -16.31 -28.85 -2.76
C THR A 289 -16.45 -28.90 -4.29
N GLU A 290 -17.51 -29.51 -4.82
CA GLU A 290 -17.80 -29.44 -6.26
C GLU A 290 -17.96 -28.00 -6.75
N LYS A 291 -18.58 -27.13 -5.95
CA LYS A 291 -18.66 -25.68 -6.24
C LYS A 291 -17.28 -25.03 -6.30
N GLY A 292 -16.38 -25.38 -5.37
CA GLY A 292 -15.00 -24.89 -5.35
C GLY A 292 -14.17 -25.38 -6.53
N LYS A 293 -14.33 -26.65 -6.94
CA LYS A 293 -13.66 -27.22 -8.13
C LYS A 293 -14.11 -26.51 -9.41
N LEU A 294 -15.41 -26.27 -9.56
CA LEU A 294 -15.96 -25.53 -10.69
C LEU A 294 -15.44 -24.09 -10.72
N LEU A 295 -15.41 -23.41 -9.57
CA LEU A 295 -14.83 -22.08 -9.46
C LEU A 295 -13.35 -22.10 -9.83
N LYS A 296 -12.57 -23.05 -9.31
CA LYS A 296 -11.15 -23.20 -9.64
C LYS A 296 -10.93 -23.37 -11.13
N LYS A 297 -11.78 -24.14 -11.81
CA LYS A 297 -11.76 -24.31 -13.27
C LYS A 297 -12.06 -22.97 -13.97
N LYS A 298 -13.14 -22.27 -13.59
CA LYS A 298 -13.49 -20.94 -14.13
C LYS A 298 -12.38 -19.90 -13.93
N LEU A 299 -11.75 -19.87 -12.75
CA LEU A 299 -10.65 -18.95 -12.44
C LEU A 299 -9.40 -19.27 -13.27
N LYS A 300 -9.16 -20.54 -13.59
CA LYS A 300 -8.08 -20.98 -14.50
C LYS A 300 -8.40 -20.80 -15.99
N GLU A 301 -9.67 -20.65 -16.35
CA GLU A 301 -10.16 -20.48 -17.73
C GLU A 301 -10.33 -19.01 -18.14
N LYS A 302 -10.48 -18.08 -17.19
CA LYS A 302 -10.42 -16.61 -17.39
C LYS A 302 -9.01 -16.09 -17.80
N LYS A 303 -8.26 -16.88 -18.57
CA LYS A 303 -6.94 -16.57 -19.17
C LYS A 303 -7.01 -15.38 -20.13
#